data_AF-A0A4V1S939-F1
#
_entry.id   AF-A0A4V1S939-F1
#
_cell.length_a   1.000
_cell.length_b   1.000
_cell.length_c   1.000
_cell.angle_alpha   90.00
_cell.angle_beta   90.00
_cell.angle_gamma   90.00
#
_symmetry.space_group_name_H-M   'P 1'
#
loop_
_entity.id
_entity.type
_entity.pdbx_description
1 polymer ?
#
loop_
_entity_poly.entity_id
_entity_poly.type
_entity_poly.pdbx_seq_one_letter_code
_entity_poly.pdbx_strand_id
1 'polypeptide(L)' 'MTAFTHADYFSRSLAEADPDVFNGIKGELGRQQEQIELIASENIVSKAVLEAQGSVLTNKYAEGYP' A
#
# COMPACT_ATOMS: atom_id res chain seq x y z
N MET A 1 15.45 11.29 26.86
CA MET A 1 15.98 10.98 25.52
C MET A 1 15.90 9.48 25.32
N THR A 2 14.75 8.97 24.92
CA THR A 2 14.61 7.56 24.54
C THR A 2 15.20 7.40 23.14
N ALA A 3 16.25 6.60 23.03
CA ALA A 3 16.83 6.25 21.75
C ALA A 3 15.76 5.53 20.91
N PHE A 4 15.31 6.16 19.83
CA PHE A 4 14.55 5.50 18.78
C PHE A 4 15.46 4.45 18.15
N THR A 5 15.45 3.22 18.66
CA THR A 5 16.12 2.11 18.01
C THR A 5 15.39 1.86 16.69
N HIS A 6 16.04 2.21 15.58
CA HIS A 6 15.54 2.10 14.20
C HIS A 6 15.27 0.66 13.74
N ALA A 7 15.45 -0.33 14.61
CA ALA A 7 15.39 -1.75 14.26
C ALA A 7 14.02 -2.14 13.66
N ASP A 8 12.94 -1.55 14.18
CA ASP A 8 11.58 -1.94 13.80
C ASP A 8 11.02 -1.09 12.65
N TYR A 9 11.73 -0.03 12.24
CA TYR A 9 11.23 0.89 11.21
C TYR A 9 11.03 0.20 9.86
N PHE A 10 11.95 -0.70 9.48
CA PHE A 10 11.90 -1.39 8.19
C PHE A 10 11.16 -2.72 8.20
N SER A 11 10.82 -3.25 9.38
CA SER A 11 10.21 -4.59 9.53
C SER A 11 8.75 -4.56 9.94
N ARG A 12 8.25 -3.45 10.50
CA ARG A 12 6.84 -3.30 10.88
C ARG A 12 5.94 -3.31 9.65
N SER A 13 4.88 -4.09 9.74
CA SER A 13 3.79 -4.05 8.78
C SER A 13 2.94 -2.78 8.94
N LEU A 14 2.15 -2.42 7.93
CA LEU A 14 1.20 -1.30 8.04
C LEU A 14 0.21 -1.50 9.20
N ALA A 15 -0.24 -2.75 9.44
CA ALA A 15 -1.14 -3.06 10.53
C ALA A 15 -0.55 -2.77 11.92
N GLU A 16 0.76 -2.89 12.08
CA GLU A 16 1.47 -2.58 13.34
C GLU A 16 1.88 -1.11 13.41
N ALA A 17 2.22 -0.50 12.27
CA ALA A 17 2.64 0.89 12.16
C ALA A 17 1.47 1.86 12.34
N ASP A 18 0.35 1.58 11.67
CA ASP A 18 -0.85 2.40 11.61
C ASP A 18 -2.12 1.50 11.44
N PRO A 19 -2.68 1.00 12.55
CA PRO A 19 -3.87 0.15 12.52
C PRO A 19 -5.10 0.83 11.93
N ASP A 20 -5.23 2.15 12.07
CA ASP A 20 -6.40 2.90 11.62
C ASP A 20 -6.43 2.97 10.09
N VAL A 21 -5.29 3.29 9.47
CA VAL A 21 -5.15 3.25 8.00
C VAL A 21 -5.33 1.83 7.47
N PHE A 22 -4.73 0.83 8.13
CA PHE A 22 -4.91 -0.58 7.74
C PHE A 22 -6.39 -1.00 7.74
N ASN A 23 -7.14 -0.64 8.78
CA ASN A 23 -8.55 -0.94 8.89
C ASN A 23 -9.38 -0.20 7.82
N GLY A 24 -9.03 1.05 7.51
CA GLY A 24 -9.64 1.81 6.41
C GLY A 24 -9.49 1.09 5.05
N ILE A 25 -8.28 0.63 4.73
CA ILE A 25 -8.00 -0.13 3.50
C ILE A 25 -8.81 -1.44 3.46
N LYS A 26 -8.89 -2.15 4.59
CA LYS A 26 -9.66 -3.40 4.69
C LYS A 26 -11.16 -3.16 4.50
N GLY A 27 -11.69 -2.06 5.03
CA GLY A 27 -13.08 -1.65 4.83
C GLY A 27 -13.38 -1.35 3.35
N GLU A 28 -12.50 -0.61 2.67
CA GLU A 28 -12.67 -0.30 1.25
C GLU A 28 -12.58 -1.55 0.37
N LEU A 29 -11.67 -2.49 0.68
CA LEU A 29 -11.63 -3.78 0.01
C LEU A 29 -12.97 -4.53 0.13
N GLY A 30 -13.58 -4.53 1.32
CA GLY A 30 -14.91 -5.10 1.53
C GLY A 30 -15.97 -4.41 0.67
N ARG A 31 -15.97 -3.07 0.64
CA ARG A 31 -16.90 -2.27 -0.18
C ARG A 31 -16.81 -2.63 -1.67
N GLN A 32 -15.59 -2.71 -2.21
CA GLN A 32 -15.37 -3.07 -3.63
C GLN A 32 -15.79 -4.50 -3.96
N GLN A 33 -15.75 -5.42 -2.98
CA GLN A 33 -16.16 -6.82 -3.16
C GLN A 33 -17.67 -7.02 -3.08
N GLU A 34 -18.37 -6.17 -2.32
CA GLU A 34 -19.79 -6.31 -2.02
C GLU A 34 -20.69 -5.44 -2.90
N GLN A 35 -20.12 -4.52 -3.68
CA GLN A 35 -20.86 -3.60 -4.55
C GLN A 35 -20.58 -3.85 -6.04
N ILE A 36 -21.54 -3.45 -6.88
CA ILE A 36 -21.36 -3.45 -8.34
C ILE A 36 -20.82 -2.08 -8.74
N GLU A 37 -19.59 -2.05 -9.26
CA GLU A 37 -18.97 -0.81 -9.75
C GLU A 37 -19.41 -0.51 -11.18
N LEU A 38 -20.10 0.62 -11.37
CA LEU A 38 -20.66 1.04 -12.66
C LEU A 38 -19.99 2.29 -13.24
N ILE A 39 -18.92 2.77 -12.61
CA ILE A 39 -18.14 3.91 -13.09
C ILE A 39 -17.24 3.42 -14.22
N ALA A 40 -17.54 3.84 -15.45
CA ALA A 40 -16.88 3.33 -16.66
C ALA A 40 -15.36 3.55 -16.72
N SER A 41 -14.83 4.53 -15.97
CA SER A 41 -13.40 4.83 -15.91
C SER A 41 -12.66 4.07 -14.81
N GLU A 42 -13.36 3.42 -13.89
CA GLU A 42 -12.76 2.67 -12.79
C GLU A 42 -12.51 1.21 -13.18
N ASN A 43 -11.54 0.59 -12.50
CA ASN A 43 -11.17 -0.80 -12.75
C ASN A 43 -10.46 -1.41 -11.52
N ILE A 44 -10.49 -2.74 -11.42
CA ILE A 44 -9.78 -3.50 -10.39
C ILE A 44 -8.50 -4.07 -11.00
N VAL A 45 -7.35 -3.61 -10.51
CA VAL A 45 -6.04 -4.07 -11.01
C VAL A 45 -5.72 -5.48 -10.49
N SER A 46 -4.81 -6.18 -11.18
CA SER A 46 -4.36 -7.51 -10.76
C SER A 46 -3.49 -7.44 -9.50
N LYS A 47 -3.41 -8.55 -8.76
CA LYS A 47 -2.52 -8.69 -7.60
C LYS A 47 -1.05 -8.40 -7.95
N ALA A 48 -0.59 -8.83 -9.14
CA ALA A 48 0.76 -8.60 -9.60
C ALA A 48 1.09 -7.10 -9.76
N VAL A 49 0.12 -6.29 -10.20
CA VAL A 49 0.29 -4.83 -10.30
C VAL A 49 0.41 -4.22 -8.90
N LEU A 50 -0.41 -4.66 -7.94
CA LEU A 50 -0.33 -4.19 -6.56
C LEU A 50 1.02 -4.52 -5.90
N GLU A 51 1.53 -5.73 -6.12
CA GLU A 51 2.85 -6.15 -5.61
C GLU A 51 3.99 -5.30 -6.18
N ALA A 52 3.96 -5.02 -7.48
CA ALA A 52 4.95 -4.16 -8.12
C ALA A 52 4.90 -2.72 -7.60
N GLN A 53 3.70 -2.17 -7.42
CA GLN A 53 3.47 -0.81 -6.91
C GLN A 53 4.05 -0.60 -5.51
N GLY A 54 3.95 -1.61 -4.64
CA GLY A 54 4.49 -1.58 -3.27
C GLY A 54 5.96 -1.99 -3.15
N SER A 55 6.69 -2.09 -4.26
CA SER A 55 8.06 -2.61 -4.26
C SER A 55 9.12 -1.55 -3.92
N VAL A 56 10.37 -2.02 -3.75
CA VAL A 56 11.55 -1.18 -3.49
C VAL A 56 11.86 -0.15 -4.58
N LEU A 57 11.20 -0.22 -5.75
CA LEU A 57 11.37 0.74 -6.83
C LEU A 57 11.02 2.17 -6.41
N THR A 58 10.12 2.36 -5.43
CA THR A 58 9.77 3.69 -4.89
C THR A 58 10.96 4.43 -4.28
N ASN A 59 11.99 3.71 -3.83
CA ASN A 59 13.18 4.29 -3.22
C ASN A 59 14.13 4.90 -4.26
N LYS A 60 13.94 4.60 -5.55
CA LYS A 60 14.91 4.95 -6.59
C LYS A 60 14.60 6.32 -7.19
N TYR A 61 15.61 7.18 -7.16
CA TYR A 61 15.67 8.35 -8.04
C TYR A 61 16.26 7.93 -9.40
N ALA A 62 15.57 8.21 -10.51
CA ALA A 62 15.94 7.74 -11.84
C ALA A 62 15.75 8.84 -12.91
N GLU A 63 16.68 9.80 -12.93
CA GLU A 63 16.77 10.80 -14.02
C GLU A 63 17.43 10.22 -15.27
N GLY A 64 17.11 10.80 -16.43
CA GLY A 64 17.67 10.42 -17.72
C GLY A 64 16.81 9.41 -18.49
N TYR A 65 17.45 8.65 -19.36
CA TYR A 65 16.86 7.53 -20.09
C TYR A 65 17.48 6.22 -19.59
N PRO A 66 16.90 5.05 -19.91
CA PRO A 66 17.46 3.75 -19.51
C PRO A 66 18.96 3.60 -19.78
#